data_AF-A0A7V8YLM5-F1
#
_entry.id   AF-A0A7V8YLM5-F1
#
_cell.length_a   1.000
_cell.length_b   1.000
_cell.length_c   1.000
_cell.angle_alpha   90.00
_cell.angle_beta   90.00
_cell.angle_gamma   90.00
#
_symmetry.space_group_name_H-M   'P 1'
#
loop_
_entity.id
_entity.type
_entity.pdbx_description
1 polymer ?
#
loop_
_entity_poly.entity_id
_entity_poly.type
_entity_poly.pdbx_seq_one_letter_code
_entity_poly.pdbx_strand_id
1 'polypeptide(L)'
;MADDEVESDDWPDEADEPRPEDDSGGLSPEDVAYRSFKGAKRGISESEVREFLQEVAGELAAAVGRERDLLAQIHQREEHIHRLEERIAHPPPPTEEEALDYLGEETARVLRSAQEAADEIRSKAGARARAIIGQGENDAARMREAAHTALSERSREAEVAATVTLHEAEGRAQAVLRQAARDAETEIEAARQRGREMVGEARAVRERILADLGKRRSALQGELAQLEAAREELLESGRAMRQQLADAVQALTPFDEQKLEELHEALEELAPDETAEPGPEESEEEEEDEKSVAAWPALELVEKAEDEAPADEAAEEEEEEEAQQGPEPDVPDFVAPEPEVPDFVAPAVGAEPERPKVDELFARIRAGRQEPVGEARVALAPEPAEEEKPPKADVAAQVEPEPEPEPEPPSPVPLTGDTGLLSRRDEVLAPVRQELLRRCKRALQDEQNELLDRLRRERGRTNAEQLLAPLSAQVTDWADVLEPAVDEAYGAGRGSQTADEQHTESAPRRLVSGLAEVLVTPLRERLVSTLGSAEGDGAELEAELSARVGARYREWRAQELEYRVGDVLAAAYARGVYDAAPEGSQLRWVPAQVGQCPDADDNALEPTTRGSTFPTGQPLPPAHPGCRCLIAVADTD
;
A
#
# COMPACT_ATOMS: atom_id res chain seq x y z
N MET A 1 -7.14 -60.27 31.07
CA MET A 1 -6.37 -61.52 30.91
C MET A 1 -5.41 -61.62 32.07
N ALA A 2 -5.84 -62.35 33.09
CA ALA A 2 -5.09 -63.01 34.15
C ALA A 2 -6.12 -63.23 35.27
N ASP A 3 -7.00 -64.21 35.03
CA ASP A 3 -7.76 -64.88 36.07
C ASP A 3 -6.74 -65.77 36.80
N ASP A 4 -6.57 -65.56 38.11
CA ASP A 4 -5.89 -66.52 38.99
C ASP A 4 -6.96 -67.11 39.90
N GLU A 5 -7.46 -68.28 39.47
CA GLU A 5 -8.28 -69.18 40.25
C GLU A 5 -7.41 -69.75 41.39
N VAL A 6 -7.75 -69.44 42.64
CA VAL A 6 -7.18 -70.15 43.79
C VAL A 6 -8.10 -71.31 44.12
N GLU A 7 -7.62 -72.51 43.79
CA GLU A 7 -8.19 -73.81 44.17
C GLU A 7 -8.45 -73.86 45.69
N SER A 8 -9.72 -74.07 46.04
CA SER A 8 -10.19 -74.43 47.36
C SER A 8 -9.93 -75.93 47.57
N ASP A 9 -8.83 -76.29 48.22
CA ASP A 9 -8.57 -77.64 48.71
C ASP A 9 -9.54 -77.95 49.87
N ASP A 10 -10.61 -78.66 49.52
CA ASP A 10 -11.62 -79.24 50.40
C ASP A 10 -11.00 -80.46 51.10
N TRP A 11 -10.46 -80.26 52.32
CA TRP A 11 -10.01 -81.36 53.17
C TRP A 11 -11.23 -81.99 53.86
N PRO A 12 -11.52 -83.29 53.68
CA PRO A 12 -12.63 -83.92 54.35
C PRO A 12 -12.38 -84.03 55.85
N ASP A 13 -13.38 -83.58 56.60
CA ASP A 13 -13.57 -83.72 58.04
C ASP A 13 -13.54 -85.22 58.42
N GLU A 14 -12.36 -85.73 58.83
CA GLU A 14 -12.20 -87.06 59.39
C GLU A 14 -12.80 -87.09 60.80
N ALA A 15 -14.11 -87.30 60.81
CA ALA A 15 -14.90 -87.67 61.96
C ALA A 15 -14.31 -88.89 62.66
N ASP A 16 -13.93 -88.70 63.92
CA ASP A 16 -14.31 -89.57 65.06
C ASP A 16 -14.19 -91.09 64.78
N GLU A 17 -12.98 -91.56 64.43
CA GLU A 17 -12.67 -92.99 64.53
C GLU A 17 -12.47 -93.36 66.01
N PRO A 18 -13.23 -94.34 66.55
CA PRO A 18 -13.01 -94.82 67.90
C PRO A 18 -11.61 -95.42 67.99
N ARG A 19 -10.75 -94.80 68.82
CA ARG A 19 -9.44 -95.35 69.22
C ARG A 19 -9.62 -96.85 69.51
N PRO A 20 -8.90 -97.75 68.82
CA PRO A 20 -8.93 -99.16 69.17
C PRO A 20 -8.49 -99.28 70.62
N GLU A 21 -9.35 -99.86 71.46
CA GLU A 21 -8.97 -100.29 72.81
C GLU A 21 -7.70 -101.14 72.65
N ASP A 22 -6.63 -100.67 73.27
CA ASP A 22 -5.30 -101.26 73.19
C ASP A 22 -5.29 -102.58 73.99
N ASP A 23 -5.96 -103.59 73.45
CA ASP A 23 -5.80 -105.00 73.82
C ASP A 23 -4.65 -105.59 73.00
N SER A 24 -3.55 -104.84 72.91
CA SER A 24 -2.30 -105.37 72.42
C SER A 24 -1.74 -106.27 73.52
N GLY A 25 -1.61 -107.57 73.23
CA GLY A 25 -1.12 -108.62 74.12
C GLY A 25 0.35 -108.47 74.55
N GLY A 26 0.73 -107.27 75.00
CA GLY A 26 1.98 -106.94 75.63
C GLY A 26 2.01 -107.50 77.05
N LEU A 27 3.17 -108.03 77.45
CA LEU A 27 3.40 -108.48 78.81
C LEU A 27 3.28 -107.26 79.74
N SER A 28 2.35 -107.28 80.70
CA SER A 28 2.31 -106.23 81.71
C SER A 28 3.57 -106.32 82.60
N PRO A 29 3.99 -105.20 83.24
CA PRO A 29 5.05 -105.25 84.25
C PRO A 29 4.80 -106.33 85.32
N GLU A 30 3.54 -106.56 85.69
CA GLU A 30 3.15 -107.61 86.65
C GLU A 30 3.30 -109.02 86.04
N ASP A 31 2.96 -109.21 84.76
CA ASP A 31 3.13 -110.50 84.06
C ASP A 31 4.59 -110.90 83.93
N VAL A 32 5.50 -109.93 83.75
CA VAL A 32 6.95 -110.16 83.70
C VAL A 32 7.47 -110.53 85.08
N ALA A 33 7.06 -109.81 86.13
CA ALA A 33 7.50 -110.03 87.51
C ALA A 33 7.12 -111.42 88.05
N TYR A 34 5.94 -111.95 87.66
CA TYR A 34 5.42 -113.23 88.15
C TYR A 34 5.59 -114.41 87.17
N ARG A 35 6.33 -114.24 86.07
CA ARG A 35 6.50 -115.30 85.06
C ARG A 35 7.32 -116.48 85.60
N SER A 36 6.76 -117.70 85.53
CA SER A 36 7.46 -118.95 85.87
C SER A 36 7.98 -119.69 84.62
N PHE A 37 9.16 -120.29 84.71
CA PHE A 37 9.75 -121.12 83.65
C PHE A 37 9.94 -122.59 84.09
N LYS A 38 9.99 -123.52 83.12
CA LYS A 38 10.27 -124.95 83.39
C LYS A 38 11.77 -125.16 83.68
N GLY A 39 12.11 -125.90 84.75
CA GLY A 39 13.50 -126.16 85.13
C GLY A 39 14.23 -127.21 84.25
N ALA A 40 15.53 -127.00 84.01
CA ALA A 40 16.40 -127.91 83.24
C ALA A 40 17.70 -128.26 84.00
N LYS A 41 18.25 -129.47 83.81
CA LYS A 41 19.42 -130.00 84.55
C LYS A 41 20.75 -129.23 84.36
N ARG A 42 20.82 -128.30 83.41
CA ARG A 42 21.93 -127.34 83.17
C ARG A 42 21.33 -125.99 82.75
N GLY A 43 20.68 -125.29 83.67
CA GLY A 43 20.03 -123.99 83.45
C GLY A 43 20.56 -122.89 84.38
N ILE A 44 20.18 -121.65 84.09
CA ILE A 44 20.46 -120.45 84.92
C ILE A 44 19.70 -120.58 86.26
N SER A 45 20.24 -120.01 87.33
CA SER A 45 19.63 -120.11 88.66
C SER A 45 18.27 -119.41 88.71
N GLU A 46 17.27 -120.05 89.34
CA GLU A 46 15.90 -119.51 89.42
C GLU A 46 15.84 -118.17 90.16
N SER A 47 16.72 -117.98 91.16
CA SER A 47 16.84 -116.73 91.92
C SER A 47 17.33 -115.57 91.04
N GLU A 48 18.34 -115.81 90.21
CA GLU A 48 18.93 -114.80 89.31
C GLU A 48 17.97 -114.43 88.17
N VAL A 49 17.22 -115.41 87.64
CA VAL A 49 16.15 -115.13 86.66
C VAL A 49 15.02 -114.32 87.30
N ARG A 50 14.61 -114.63 88.54
CA ARG A 50 13.56 -113.87 89.24
C ARG A 50 13.99 -112.44 89.56
N GLU A 51 15.23 -112.25 90.00
CA GLU A 51 15.79 -110.93 90.26
C GLU A 51 15.86 -110.08 88.98
N PHE A 52 16.36 -110.66 87.88
CA PHE A 52 16.37 -110.00 86.58
C PHE A 52 14.95 -109.69 86.05
N LEU A 53 13.98 -110.61 86.21
CA LEU A 53 12.59 -110.34 85.83
C LEU A 53 11.95 -109.22 86.67
N GLN A 54 12.32 -109.06 87.94
CA GLN A 54 11.86 -107.94 88.77
C GLN A 54 12.47 -106.60 88.32
N GLU A 55 13.75 -106.60 87.93
CA GLU A 55 14.40 -105.42 87.36
C GLU A 55 13.76 -105.02 86.02
N VAL A 56 13.55 -105.99 85.11
CA VAL A 56 12.86 -105.78 83.82
C VAL A 56 11.42 -105.32 84.03
N ALA A 57 10.69 -105.88 85.00
CA ALA A 57 9.36 -105.41 85.37
C ALA A 57 9.39 -103.96 85.89
N GLY A 58 10.40 -103.59 86.68
CA GLY A 58 10.60 -102.21 87.15
C GLY A 58 10.90 -101.24 86.00
N GLU A 59 11.76 -101.62 85.06
CA GLU A 59 12.06 -100.81 83.88
C GLU A 59 10.84 -100.68 82.95
N LEU A 60 10.07 -101.75 82.78
CA LEU A 60 8.85 -101.74 81.98
C LEU A 60 7.77 -100.87 82.64
N ALA A 61 7.60 -100.94 83.96
CA ALA A 61 6.71 -100.05 84.70
C ALA A 61 7.14 -98.58 84.57
N ALA A 62 8.44 -98.30 84.63
CA ALA A 62 8.97 -96.96 84.43
C ALA A 62 8.79 -96.47 82.98
N ALA A 63 8.88 -97.35 81.99
CA ALA A 63 8.61 -97.02 80.58
C ALA A 63 7.14 -96.68 80.35
N VAL A 64 6.22 -97.52 80.85
CA VAL A 64 4.77 -97.26 80.79
C VAL A 64 4.39 -96.00 81.55
N GLY A 65 5.05 -95.70 82.67
CA GLY A 65 4.90 -94.44 83.41
C GLY A 65 5.30 -93.23 82.56
N ARG A 66 6.49 -93.26 81.93
CA ARG A 66 6.94 -92.19 81.03
C ARG A 66 6.02 -92.01 79.82
N GLU A 67 5.50 -93.09 79.26
CA GLU A 67 4.55 -93.04 78.14
C GLU A 67 3.26 -92.32 78.54
N ARG A 68 2.69 -92.65 79.71
CA ARG A 68 1.54 -91.91 80.25
C ARG A 68 1.83 -90.42 80.44
N ASP A 69 2.99 -90.07 81.00
CA ASP A 69 3.37 -88.68 81.22
C ASP A 69 3.57 -87.91 79.91
N LEU A 70 4.13 -88.55 78.88
CA LEU A 70 4.29 -87.97 77.55
C LEU A 70 2.94 -87.77 76.86
N LEU A 71 2.03 -88.75 76.93
CA LEU A 71 0.67 -88.62 76.40
C LEU A 71 -0.10 -87.49 77.10
N ALA A 72 0.05 -87.33 78.42
CA ALA A 72 -0.53 -86.22 79.14
C ALA A 72 0.04 -84.86 78.70
N GLN A 73 1.35 -84.78 78.44
CA GLN A 73 1.98 -83.57 77.90
C GLN A 73 1.54 -83.24 76.48
N ILE A 74 1.37 -84.25 75.62
CA ILE A 74 0.84 -84.08 74.27
C ILE A 74 -0.56 -83.48 74.35
N HIS A 75 -1.45 -84.06 75.15
CA HIS A 75 -2.81 -83.55 75.33
C HIS A 75 -2.83 -82.10 75.85
N GLN A 76 -1.97 -81.76 76.82
CA GLN A 76 -1.86 -80.38 77.32
C GLN A 76 -1.38 -79.40 76.24
N ARG A 77 -0.48 -79.85 75.35
CA ARG A 77 -0.01 -79.03 74.23
C ARG A 77 -1.08 -78.88 73.16
N GLU A 78 -1.82 -79.95 72.84
CA GLU A 78 -2.96 -79.91 71.92
C GLU A 78 -4.03 -78.93 72.43
N GLU A 79 -4.41 -78.99 73.70
CA GLU A 79 -5.32 -78.02 74.32
C GLU A 79 -4.77 -76.59 74.31
N HIS A 80 -3.44 -76.42 74.42
CA HIS A 80 -2.82 -75.10 74.35
C HIS A 80 -2.85 -74.55 72.93
N ILE A 81 -2.52 -75.37 71.93
CA ILE A 81 -2.58 -75.04 70.52
C ILE A 81 -4.01 -74.67 70.15
N HIS A 82 -4.99 -75.51 70.51
CA HIS A 82 -6.40 -75.23 70.27
C HIS A 82 -6.83 -73.88 70.88
N ARG A 83 -6.41 -73.57 72.12
CA ARG A 83 -6.67 -72.26 72.74
C ARG A 83 -6.02 -71.08 72.00
N LEU A 84 -4.83 -71.29 71.42
CA LEU A 84 -4.15 -70.26 70.62
C LEU A 84 -4.84 -70.06 69.28
N GLU A 85 -5.22 -71.14 68.60
CA GLU A 85 -5.97 -71.14 67.35
C GLU A 85 -7.34 -70.49 67.53
N GLU A 86 -8.06 -70.83 68.60
CA GLU A 86 -9.35 -70.23 68.92
C GLU A 86 -9.23 -68.71 69.13
N ARG A 87 -8.13 -68.26 69.76
CA ARG A 87 -7.84 -66.83 69.94
C ARG A 87 -7.40 -66.12 68.66
N ILE A 88 -6.74 -66.82 67.73
CA ILE A 88 -6.41 -66.28 66.41
C ILE A 88 -7.66 -66.17 65.54
N ALA A 89 -8.54 -67.18 65.58
CA ALA A 89 -9.81 -67.19 64.87
C ALA A 89 -10.81 -66.18 65.45
N HIS A 90 -10.78 -65.96 66.77
CA HIS A 90 -11.66 -65.04 67.49
C HIS A 90 -10.81 -64.03 68.28
N PRO A 91 -10.17 -63.07 67.58
CA PRO A 91 -9.39 -62.06 68.26
C PRO A 91 -10.31 -61.21 69.15
N PRO A 92 -9.90 -60.91 70.39
CA PRO A 92 -10.65 -59.97 71.22
C PRO A 92 -10.68 -58.59 70.52
N PRO A 93 -11.74 -57.79 70.73
CA PRO A 93 -11.77 -56.45 70.18
C PRO A 93 -10.58 -55.65 70.74
N PRO A 94 -9.88 -54.88 69.89
CA PRO A 94 -8.74 -54.08 70.33
C PRO A 94 -9.17 -53.08 71.40
N THR A 95 -8.26 -52.80 72.32
CA THR A 95 -8.47 -51.72 73.29
C THR A 95 -8.48 -50.35 72.59
N GLU A 96 -9.04 -49.33 73.25
CA GLU A 96 -9.10 -47.97 72.69
C GLU A 96 -7.69 -47.41 72.37
N GLU A 97 -6.69 -47.73 73.20
CA GLU A 97 -5.29 -47.34 72.99
C GLU A 97 -4.68 -48.04 71.75
N GLU A 98 -4.84 -49.37 71.63
CA GLU A 98 -4.34 -50.13 70.48
C GLU A 98 -5.01 -49.68 69.17
N ALA A 99 -6.32 -49.42 69.19
CA ALA A 99 -7.04 -48.92 68.02
C ALA A 99 -6.55 -47.53 67.58
N LEU A 100 -6.22 -46.64 68.53
CA LEU A 100 -5.65 -45.33 68.24
C LEU A 100 -4.24 -45.42 67.67
N ASP A 101 -3.42 -46.35 68.17
CA ASP A 101 -2.05 -46.57 67.67
C ASP A 101 -2.06 -47.14 66.24
N TYR A 102 -2.89 -48.16 65.97
CA TYR A 102 -3.06 -48.69 64.62
C TYR A 102 -3.58 -47.62 63.65
N LEU A 103 -4.55 -46.80 64.08
CA LEU A 103 -5.05 -45.70 63.27
C LEU A 103 -3.96 -44.63 63.04
N GLY A 104 -3.17 -44.31 64.06
CA GLY A 104 -2.04 -43.38 63.96
C GLY A 104 -0.97 -43.87 62.99
N GLU A 105 -0.62 -45.16 63.04
CA GLU A 105 0.37 -45.75 62.14
C GLU A 105 -0.14 -45.79 60.69
N GLU A 106 -1.37 -46.24 60.47
CA GLU A 106 -1.97 -46.30 59.14
C GLU A 106 -2.17 -44.91 58.54
N THR A 107 -2.66 -43.93 59.31
CA THR A 107 -2.80 -42.56 58.82
C THR A 107 -1.44 -41.93 58.49
N ALA A 108 -0.40 -42.18 59.29
CA ALA A 108 0.95 -41.73 58.98
C ALA A 108 1.52 -42.41 57.73
N ARG A 109 1.23 -43.70 57.51
CA ARG A 109 1.64 -44.43 56.30
C ARG A 109 0.95 -43.89 55.05
N VAL A 110 -0.36 -43.66 55.13
CA VAL A 110 -1.15 -43.07 54.04
C VAL A 110 -0.66 -41.65 53.73
N LEU A 111 -0.39 -40.82 54.74
CA LEU A 111 0.13 -39.46 54.53
C LEU A 111 1.52 -39.47 53.87
N ARG A 112 2.43 -40.36 54.28
CA ARG A 112 3.75 -40.49 53.64
C ARG A 112 3.61 -40.93 52.17
N SER A 113 2.81 -41.95 51.90
CA SER A 113 2.55 -42.41 50.52
C SER A 113 1.90 -41.32 49.67
N ALA A 114 0.95 -40.56 50.23
CA ALA A 114 0.33 -39.43 49.54
C ALA A 114 1.33 -38.29 49.27
N GLN A 115 2.25 -38.01 50.20
CA GLN A 115 3.31 -37.02 50.02
C GLN A 115 4.32 -37.44 48.94
N GLU A 116 4.76 -38.69 48.96
CA GLU A 116 5.65 -39.25 47.93
C GLU A 116 5.01 -39.20 46.54
N ALA A 117 3.74 -39.60 46.42
CA ALA A 117 2.98 -39.50 45.18
C ALA A 117 2.84 -38.03 44.72
N ALA A 118 2.59 -37.09 45.64
CA ALA A 118 2.51 -35.67 45.32
C ALA A 118 3.85 -35.11 44.82
N ASP A 119 4.98 -35.50 45.44
CA ASP A 119 6.32 -35.11 45.01
C ASP A 119 6.68 -35.68 43.64
N GLU A 120 6.30 -36.92 43.38
CA GLU A 120 6.48 -37.54 42.07
C GLU A 120 5.68 -36.81 40.99
N ILE A 121 4.42 -36.48 41.27
CA ILE A 121 3.57 -35.69 40.36
C ILE A 121 4.19 -34.32 40.11
N ARG A 122 4.65 -33.61 41.15
CA ARG A 122 5.30 -32.30 41.02
C ARG A 122 6.58 -32.39 40.19
N SER A 123 7.40 -33.40 40.41
CA SER A 123 8.64 -33.63 39.65
C SER A 123 8.35 -33.91 38.17
N LYS A 124 7.41 -34.81 37.87
CA LYS A 124 6.97 -35.14 36.52
C LYS A 124 6.35 -33.93 35.81
N ALA A 125 5.50 -33.17 36.50
CA ALA A 125 4.91 -31.95 35.97
C ALA A 125 5.99 -30.89 35.66
N GLY A 126 6.95 -30.70 36.56
CA GLY A 126 8.07 -29.77 36.36
C GLY A 126 8.99 -30.18 35.20
N ALA A 127 9.27 -31.47 35.04
CA ALA A 127 10.03 -31.99 33.91
C ALA A 127 9.28 -31.79 32.57
N ARG A 128 7.98 -32.07 32.53
CA ARG A 128 7.13 -31.81 31.35
C ARG A 128 7.07 -30.33 31.02
N ALA A 129 6.89 -29.46 32.01
CA ALA A 129 6.88 -28.01 31.80
C ALA A 129 8.20 -27.50 31.20
N ARG A 130 9.35 -27.94 31.72
CA ARG A 130 10.67 -27.61 31.15
C ARG A 130 10.84 -28.14 29.73
N ALA A 131 10.35 -29.35 29.44
CA ALA A 131 10.40 -29.92 28.09
C ALA A 131 9.55 -29.10 27.10
N ILE A 132 8.33 -28.70 27.49
CA ILE A 132 7.44 -27.87 26.66
C ILE A 132 8.07 -26.49 26.42
N ILE A 133 8.62 -25.85 27.46
CA ILE A 133 9.29 -24.55 27.33
C ILE A 133 10.49 -24.68 26.39
N GLY A 134 11.36 -25.67 26.59
CA GLY A 134 12.52 -25.88 25.72
C GLY A 134 12.14 -26.20 24.27
N GLN A 135 11.05 -26.96 24.06
CA GLN A 135 10.51 -27.16 22.71
C GLN A 135 10.01 -25.85 22.11
N GLY A 136 9.24 -25.06 22.87
CA GLY A 136 8.77 -23.74 22.42
C GLY A 136 9.89 -22.77 22.09
N GLU A 137 10.96 -22.75 22.88
CA GLU A 137 12.15 -21.93 22.62
C GLU A 137 12.88 -22.36 21.34
N ASN A 138 13.04 -23.67 21.14
CA ASN A 138 13.65 -24.22 19.92
C ASN A 138 12.78 -23.95 18.68
N ASP A 139 11.47 -24.07 18.80
CA ASP A 139 10.52 -23.80 17.71
C ASP A 139 10.54 -22.31 17.38
N ALA A 140 10.56 -21.43 18.39
CA ALA A 140 10.72 -20.00 18.20
C ALA A 140 12.08 -19.64 17.56
N ALA A 141 13.17 -20.32 17.93
CA ALA A 141 14.47 -20.13 17.28
C ALA A 141 14.42 -20.50 15.79
N ARG A 142 13.84 -21.67 15.46
CA ARG A 142 13.67 -22.10 14.06
C ARG A 142 12.78 -21.16 13.26
N MET A 143 11.68 -20.66 13.85
CA MET A 143 10.81 -19.68 13.19
C MET A 143 11.55 -18.36 12.91
N ARG A 144 12.36 -17.87 13.86
CA ARG A 144 13.16 -16.64 13.66
C ARG A 144 14.22 -16.83 12.57
N GLU A 145 14.89 -17.96 12.53
CA GLU A 145 15.89 -18.28 11.50
C GLU A 145 15.24 -18.40 10.12
N ALA A 146 14.11 -19.12 10.00
CA ALA A 146 13.36 -19.22 8.75
C ALA A 146 12.86 -17.84 8.28
N ALA A 147 12.35 -17.01 9.20
CA ALA A 147 11.92 -15.65 8.88
C ALA A 147 13.08 -14.77 8.40
N HIS A 148 14.26 -14.87 9.03
CA HIS A 148 15.44 -14.12 8.62
C HIS A 148 15.91 -14.52 7.22
N THR A 149 15.94 -15.83 6.93
CA THR A 149 16.30 -16.33 5.59
C THR A 149 15.30 -15.85 4.54
N ALA A 150 13.99 -15.97 4.81
CA ALA A 150 12.95 -15.51 3.88
C ALA A 150 13.01 -13.99 3.63
N LEU A 151 13.29 -13.20 4.68
CA LEU A 151 13.51 -11.76 4.55
C LEU A 151 14.76 -11.45 3.71
N SER A 152 15.86 -12.16 3.94
CA SER A 152 17.09 -11.97 3.16
C SER A 152 16.89 -12.30 1.69
N GLU A 153 16.15 -13.36 1.36
CA GLU A 153 15.82 -13.73 -0.02
C GLU A 153 14.94 -12.68 -0.68
N ARG A 154 13.86 -12.25 -0.01
CA ARG A 154 12.97 -11.18 -0.49
C ARG A 154 13.67 -9.85 -0.67
N SER A 155 14.57 -9.48 0.24
CA SER A 155 15.38 -8.25 0.10
C SER A 155 16.26 -8.31 -1.14
N ARG A 156 16.91 -9.45 -1.40
CA ARG A 156 17.72 -9.63 -2.61
C ARG A 156 16.88 -9.60 -3.89
N GLU A 157 15.70 -10.22 -3.88
CA GLU A 157 14.78 -10.16 -5.01
C GLU A 157 14.27 -8.74 -5.27
N ALA A 158 13.96 -7.99 -4.21
CA ALA A 158 13.54 -6.60 -4.29
C ALA A 158 14.67 -5.69 -4.82
N GLU A 159 15.91 -5.91 -4.40
CA GLU A 159 17.08 -5.20 -4.93
C GLU A 159 17.25 -5.45 -6.44
N VAL A 160 17.17 -6.72 -6.88
CA VAL A 160 17.25 -7.05 -8.30
C VAL A 160 16.10 -6.39 -9.08
N ALA A 161 14.86 -6.50 -8.59
CA ALA A 161 13.72 -5.86 -9.24
C ALA A 161 13.89 -4.33 -9.31
N ALA A 162 14.37 -3.69 -8.24
CA ALA A 162 14.65 -2.26 -8.24
C ALA A 162 15.68 -1.88 -9.31
N THR A 163 16.78 -2.61 -9.42
CA THR A 163 17.80 -2.35 -10.46
C THR A 163 17.23 -2.47 -11.88
N VAL A 164 16.38 -3.47 -12.13
CA VAL A 164 15.71 -3.64 -13.42
C VAL A 164 14.79 -2.46 -13.71
N THR A 165 13.95 -2.06 -12.76
CA THR A 165 13.03 -0.93 -12.95
C THR A 165 13.74 0.40 -13.21
N LEU A 166 14.88 0.64 -12.53
CA LEU A 166 15.71 1.82 -12.76
C LEU A 166 16.31 1.80 -14.17
N HIS A 167 16.87 0.67 -14.59
CA HIS A 167 17.46 0.54 -15.93
C HIS A 167 16.41 0.74 -17.03
N GLU A 168 15.21 0.18 -16.87
CA GLU A 168 14.11 0.40 -17.80
C GLU A 168 13.64 1.86 -17.82
N ALA A 169 13.57 2.52 -16.66
CA ALA A 169 13.20 3.92 -16.56
C ALA A 169 14.22 4.84 -17.24
N GLU A 170 15.51 4.58 -17.04
CA GLU A 170 16.60 5.26 -17.74
C GLU A 170 16.53 5.03 -19.25
N GLY A 171 16.31 3.80 -19.68
CA GLY A 171 16.14 3.46 -21.09
C GLY A 171 14.97 4.21 -21.74
N ARG A 172 13.83 4.29 -21.05
CA ARG A 172 12.65 5.06 -21.48
C ARG A 172 12.95 6.56 -21.54
N ALA A 173 13.61 7.13 -20.52
CA ALA A 173 14.00 8.54 -20.50
C ALA A 173 14.95 8.88 -21.66
N GLN A 174 15.96 8.04 -21.92
CA GLN A 174 16.87 8.23 -23.05
C GLN A 174 16.16 8.10 -24.41
N ALA A 175 15.15 7.23 -24.52
CA ALA A 175 14.36 7.12 -25.75
C ALA A 175 13.55 8.40 -26.02
N VAL A 176 12.89 8.94 -24.99
CA VAL A 176 12.14 10.22 -25.07
C VAL A 176 13.06 11.36 -25.48
N LEU A 177 14.25 11.48 -24.86
CA LEU A 177 15.21 12.53 -25.22
C LEU A 177 15.70 12.41 -26.68
N ARG A 178 15.97 11.19 -27.15
CA ARG A 178 16.35 10.95 -28.55
C ARG A 178 15.23 11.29 -29.52
N GLN A 179 13.98 11.02 -29.16
CA GLN A 179 12.82 11.40 -29.96
C GLN A 179 12.66 12.92 -30.02
N ALA A 180 12.67 13.60 -28.86
CA ALA A 180 12.59 15.05 -28.79
C ALA A 180 13.72 15.75 -29.59
N ALA A 181 14.93 15.19 -29.59
CA ALA A 181 16.04 15.70 -30.40
C ALA A 181 15.78 15.59 -31.91
N ARG A 182 15.22 14.46 -32.36
CA ARG A 182 14.82 14.27 -33.77
C ARG A 182 13.71 15.24 -34.15
N ASP A 183 12.69 15.36 -33.32
CA ASP A 183 11.55 16.25 -33.57
C ASP A 183 12.03 17.70 -33.70
N ALA A 184 12.89 18.16 -32.78
CA ALA A 184 13.52 19.48 -32.84
C ALA A 184 14.33 19.70 -34.12
N GLU A 185 15.09 18.70 -34.58
CA GLU A 185 15.83 18.77 -35.84
C GLU A 185 14.89 18.91 -37.05
N THR A 186 13.78 18.16 -37.06
CA THR A 186 12.77 18.28 -38.13
C THR A 186 12.11 19.67 -38.15
N GLU A 187 11.82 20.25 -36.97
CA GLU A 187 11.25 21.58 -36.87
C GLU A 187 12.22 22.67 -37.33
N ILE A 188 13.50 22.55 -36.97
CA ILE A 188 14.57 23.45 -37.41
C ILE A 188 14.69 23.40 -38.94
N GLU A 189 14.68 22.22 -39.54
CA GLU A 189 14.79 22.10 -41.00
C GLU A 189 13.54 22.63 -41.71
N ALA A 190 12.34 22.39 -41.17
CA ALA A 190 11.12 22.98 -41.67
C ALA A 190 11.14 24.52 -41.59
N ALA A 191 11.66 25.09 -40.50
CA ALA A 191 11.81 26.54 -40.34
C ALA A 191 12.83 27.11 -41.34
N ARG A 192 13.96 26.43 -41.56
CA ARG A 192 14.95 26.80 -42.58
C ARG A 192 14.35 26.77 -43.97
N GLN A 193 13.55 25.75 -44.29
CA GLN A 193 12.89 25.63 -45.59
C GLN A 193 11.91 26.78 -45.84
N ARG A 194 11.05 27.11 -44.85
CA ARG A 194 10.18 28.29 -44.92
C ARG A 194 10.97 29.58 -45.09
N GLY A 195 12.11 29.71 -44.41
CA GLY A 195 13.02 30.84 -44.58
C GLY A 195 13.55 30.96 -46.01
N ARG A 196 13.95 29.84 -46.63
CA ARG A 196 14.40 29.79 -48.04
C ARG A 196 13.28 30.20 -49.00
N GLU A 197 12.06 29.72 -48.77
CA GLU A 197 10.88 30.06 -49.58
C GLU A 197 10.55 31.55 -49.51
N MET A 198 10.49 32.14 -48.32
CA MET A 198 10.23 33.58 -48.14
C MET A 198 11.29 34.44 -48.84
N VAL A 199 12.57 34.06 -48.75
CA VAL A 199 13.64 34.77 -49.47
C VAL A 199 13.49 34.63 -50.99
N GLY A 200 13.08 33.46 -51.46
CA GLY A 200 12.76 33.22 -52.87
C GLY A 200 11.62 34.12 -53.36
N GLU A 201 10.53 34.20 -52.60
CA GLU A 201 9.38 35.06 -52.89
C GLU A 201 9.77 36.54 -52.90
N ALA A 202 10.52 37.00 -51.89
CA ALA A 202 10.99 38.37 -51.82
C ALA A 202 11.88 38.74 -53.01
N ARG A 203 12.76 37.83 -53.45
CA ARG A 203 13.58 38.02 -54.66
C ARG A 203 12.71 38.11 -55.91
N ALA A 204 11.71 37.25 -56.05
CA ALA A 204 10.78 37.28 -57.18
C ALA A 204 9.95 38.58 -57.23
N VAL A 205 9.49 39.07 -56.08
CA VAL A 205 8.81 40.38 -55.97
C VAL A 205 9.76 41.51 -56.36
N ARG A 206 10.99 41.51 -55.85
CA ARG A 206 12.02 42.51 -56.21
C ARG A 206 12.29 42.50 -57.71
N GLU A 207 12.49 41.34 -58.32
CA GLU A 207 12.69 41.21 -59.78
C GLU A 207 11.51 41.77 -60.56
N ARG A 208 10.28 41.49 -60.12
CA ARG A 208 9.06 42.04 -60.74
C ARG A 208 9.00 43.55 -60.65
N ILE A 209 9.34 44.14 -59.49
CA ILE A 209 9.38 45.59 -59.29
C ILE A 209 10.46 46.22 -60.19
N LEU A 210 11.67 45.64 -60.21
CA LEU A 210 12.75 46.13 -61.07
C LEU A 210 12.39 46.05 -62.56
N ALA A 211 11.71 44.99 -62.98
CA ALA A 211 11.21 44.86 -64.34
C ALA A 211 10.13 45.91 -64.68
N ASP A 212 9.21 46.18 -63.76
CA ASP A 212 8.17 47.20 -63.93
C ASP A 212 8.78 48.61 -63.98
N LEU A 213 9.71 48.92 -63.08
CA LEU A 213 10.46 50.19 -63.11
C LEU A 213 11.27 50.34 -64.41
N GLY A 214 11.88 49.26 -64.90
CA GLY A 214 12.57 49.25 -66.19
C GLY A 214 11.64 49.58 -67.36
N LYS A 215 10.43 48.97 -67.38
CA LYS A 215 9.39 49.26 -68.37
C LYS A 215 8.93 50.71 -68.30
N ARG A 216 8.60 51.21 -67.10
CA ARG A 216 8.20 52.62 -66.89
C ARG A 216 9.28 53.59 -67.35
N ARG A 217 10.55 53.33 -67.01
CA ARG A 217 11.68 54.13 -67.49
C ARG A 217 11.75 54.15 -69.02
N SER A 218 11.63 52.99 -69.66
CA SER A 218 11.66 52.91 -71.14
C SER A 218 10.47 53.64 -71.79
N ALA A 219 9.28 53.58 -71.17
CA ALA A 219 8.11 54.30 -71.64
C ALA A 219 8.28 55.82 -71.51
N LEU A 220 8.74 56.31 -70.35
CA LEU A 220 9.05 57.73 -70.13
C LEU A 220 10.15 58.23 -71.08
N GLN A 221 11.19 57.42 -71.35
CA GLN A 221 12.20 57.74 -72.34
C GLN A 221 11.62 57.81 -73.77
N GLY A 222 10.68 56.93 -74.10
CA GLY A 222 9.95 56.98 -75.37
C GLY A 222 9.08 58.22 -75.50
N GLU A 223 8.35 58.62 -74.45
CA GLU A 223 7.55 59.85 -74.41
C GLU A 223 8.44 61.10 -74.54
N LEU A 224 9.58 61.14 -73.84
CA LEU A 224 10.56 62.22 -73.99
C LEU A 224 11.08 62.33 -75.42
N ALA A 225 11.44 61.21 -76.06
CA ALA A 225 11.88 61.21 -77.45
C ALA A 225 10.77 61.70 -78.41
N GLN A 226 9.51 61.38 -78.14
CA GLN A 226 8.37 61.91 -78.91
C GLN A 226 8.19 63.41 -78.71
N LEU A 227 8.32 63.91 -77.47
CA LEU A 227 8.24 65.34 -77.19
C LEU A 227 9.40 66.12 -77.82
N GLU A 228 10.60 65.55 -77.82
CA GLU A 228 11.77 66.12 -78.50
C GLU A 228 11.54 66.18 -80.02
N ALA A 229 11.03 65.11 -80.63
CA ALA A 229 10.67 65.09 -82.04
C ALA A 229 9.56 66.09 -82.38
N ALA A 230 8.49 66.17 -81.57
CA ALA A 230 7.41 67.15 -81.76
C ALA A 230 7.91 68.60 -81.57
N ARG A 231 8.82 68.83 -80.63
CA ARG A 231 9.50 70.12 -80.47
C ARG A 231 10.33 70.46 -81.71
N GLU A 232 11.07 69.50 -82.26
CA GLU A 232 11.86 69.69 -83.48
C GLU A 232 10.96 70.01 -84.68
N GLU A 233 9.85 69.28 -84.85
CA GLU A 233 8.83 69.57 -85.88
C GLU A 233 8.20 70.95 -85.70
N LEU A 234 7.86 71.35 -84.47
CA LEU A 234 7.35 72.69 -84.18
C LEU A 234 8.38 73.78 -84.50
N LEU A 235 9.65 73.55 -84.16
CA LEU A 235 10.74 74.46 -84.50
C LEU A 235 10.91 74.56 -86.02
N GLU A 236 10.80 73.45 -86.76
CA GLU A 236 10.81 73.45 -88.22
C GLU A 236 9.60 74.17 -88.82
N SER A 237 8.38 73.91 -88.33
CA SER A 237 7.18 74.64 -88.76
C SER A 237 7.28 76.13 -88.45
N GLY A 238 7.89 76.49 -87.31
CA GLY A 238 8.12 77.87 -86.90
C GLY A 238 9.19 78.56 -87.75
N ARG A 239 10.22 77.82 -88.21
CA ARG A 239 11.19 78.31 -89.21
C ARG A 239 10.51 78.50 -90.57
N ALA A 240 9.68 77.55 -91.01
CA ALA A 240 8.95 77.64 -92.27
C ALA A 240 7.92 78.78 -92.28
N MET A 241 7.18 78.97 -91.18
CA MET A 241 6.25 80.09 -91.01
C MET A 241 6.99 81.43 -91.04
N ARG A 242 8.14 81.55 -90.35
CA ARG A 242 9.00 82.74 -90.45
C ARG A 242 9.48 83.00 -91.87
N GLN A 243 9.87 81.96 -92.61
CA GLN A 243 10.27 82.09 -94.00
C GLN A 243 9.10 82.55 -94.88
N GLN A 244 7.90 81.98 -94.73
CA GLN A 244 6.70 82.40 -95.46
C GLN A 244 6.28 83.84 -95.12
N LEU A 245 6.43 84.25 -93.86
CA LEU A 245 6.18 85.63 -93.42
C LEU A 245 7.21 86.59 -94.04
N ALA A 246 8.49 86.21 -94.06
CA ALA A 246 9.53 86.97 -94.73
C ALA A 246 9.26 87.10 -96.23
N ASP A 247 8.88 86.02 -96.90
CA ASP A 247 8.52 86.00 -98.33
C ASP A 247 7.27 86.86 -98.61
N ALA A 248 6.26 86.84 -97.72
CA ALA A 248 5.06 87.68 -97.83
C ALA A 248 5.36 89.17 -97.60
N VAL A 249 6.23 89.51 -96.64
CA VAL A 249 6.75 90.87 -96.43
C VAL A 249 7.54 91.32 -97.67
N GLN A 250 8.35 90.44 -98.25
CA GLN A 250 9.13 90.71 -99.46
C GLN A 250 8.24 90.85 -100.71
N ALA A 251 7.11 90.13 -100.78
CA ALA A 251 6.10 90.28 -101.84
C ALA A 251 5.25 91.56 -101.69
N LEU A 252 5.13 92.10 -100.46
CA LEU A 252 4.52 93.41 -100.18
C LEU A 252 5.49 94.58 -100.41
N THR A 253 6.77 94.32 -100.66
CA THR A 253 7.73 95.32 -101.13
C THR A 253 7.88 95.27 -102.65
N PRO A 254 7.07 96.06 -103.36
CA PRO A 254 7.69 97.13 -104.12
C PRO A 254 6.92 98.41 -103.87
N PHE A 255 7.23 99.15 -102.80
CA PHE A 255 7.15 100.62 -102.71
C PHE A 255 7.69 101.06 -101.34
N ASP A 256 8.54 102.08 -101.40
CA ASP A 256 9.08 102.94 -100.32
C ASP A 256 10.16 102.39 -99.38
N GLU A 257 11.39 102.66 -99.84
CA GLU A 257 12.71 102.44 -99.25
C GLU A 257 13.05 103.40 -98.07
N GLN A 258 12.08 103.86 -97.27
CA GLN A 258 12.32 104.85 -96.21
C GLN A 258 11.67 104.58 -94.84
N LYS A 259 11.19 103.36 -94.58
CA LYS A 259 10.59 103.00 -93.27
C LYS A 259 11.14 101.75 -92.59
N LEU A 260 12.35 101.33 -92.96
CA LEU A 260 13.03 100.15 -92.39
C LEU A 260 13.87 100.43 -91.14
N GLU A 261 13.98 101.69 -90.72
CA GLU A 261 14.77 102.08 -89.53
C GLU A 261 13.92 102.12 -88.24
N GLU A 262 12.59 102.19 -88.34
CA GLU A 262 11.68 102.23 -87.16
C GLU A 262 11.20 100.84 -86.69
N LEU A 263 11.43 99.77 -87.46
CA LEU A 263 10.96 98.41 -87.12
C LEU A 263 12.04 97.50 -86.52
N HIS A 264 13.30 97.92 -86.54
CA HIS A 264 14.40 97.17 -85.90
C HIS A 264 14.38 97.33 -84.37
N GLU A 265 13.82 98.44 -83.87
CA GLU A 265 13.80 98.79 -82.44
C GLU A 265 12.63 98.13 -81.67
N ALA A 266 11.63 97.58 -82.39
CA ALA A 266 10.45 96.93 -81.78
C ALA A 266 10.56 95.39 -81.68
N LEU A 267 11.60 94.78 -82.23
CA LEU A 267 11.80 93.31 -82.18
C LEU A 267 12.72 92.85 -81.05
N GLU A 268 13.36 93.78 -80.33
CA GLU A 268 14.27 93.51 -79.21
C GLU A 268 13.52 93.38 -77.86
N GLU A 269 12.19 93.53 -77.85
CA GLU A 269 11.34 93.53 -76.64
C GLU A 269 10.63 92.19 -76.35
N LEU A 270 10.93 91.11 -77.07
CA LEU A 270 10.29 89.78 -76.91
C LEU A 270 11.25 88.62 -76.58
N ALA A 271 12.45 88.92 -76.09
CA ALA A 271 13.30 87.90 -75.47
C ALA A 271 12.93 87.73 -73.98
N PRO A 272 12.36 86.59 -73.54
CA PRO A 272 12.31 86.33 -72.11
C PRO A 272 13.72 86.02 -71.60
N ASP A 273 14.03 86.72 -70.51
CA ASP A 273 15.22 86.75 -69.68
C ASP A 273 15.49 85.38 -69.02
N GLU A 274 16.60 84.75 -69.38
CA GLU A 274 17.24 83.71 -68.57
C GLU A 274 17.92 84.39 -67.38
N THR A 275 17.20 84.70 -66.30
CA THR A 275 17.82 84.87 -64.98
C THR A 275 16.80 84.68 -63.85
N ALA A 276 16.87 83.55 -63.17
CA ALA A 276 16.26 83.37 -61.84
C ALA A 276 17.10 82.40 -61.01
N GLU A 277 18.22 82.90 -60.49
CA GLU A 277 18.76 82.39 -59.22
C GLU A 277 17.93 82.97 -58.07
N PRO A 278 17.48 82.18 -57.09
CA PRO A 278 17.15 82.70 -55.78
C PRO A 278 18.41 82.67 -54.91
N GLY A 279 18.88 83.86 -54.57
CA GLY A 279 19.81 84.10 -53.46
C GLY A 279 19.14 83.96 -52.08
N PRO A 280 19.96 83.97 -51.01
CA PRO A 280 19.64 83.42 -49.70
C PRO A 280 19.00 84.44 -48.76
N GLU A 281 18.15 83.98 -47.84
CA GLU A 281 17.78 84.72 -46.62
C GLU A 281 18.04 83.86 -45.37
N GLU A 282 18.84 84.45 -44.47
CA GLU A 282 19.23 84.00 -43.15
C GLU A 282 18.15 84.29 -42.10
N SER A 283 18.01 83.40 -41.12
CA SER A 283 17.81 83.70 -39.68
C SER A 283 17.99 82.37 -38.93
N GLU A 284 19.12 82.14 -38.24
CA GLU A 284 19.36 82.45 -36.80
C GLU A 284 18.33 81.74 -35.90
N GLU A 285 18.60 80.90 -34.89
CA GLU A 285 19.73 80.26 -34.16
C GLU A 285 19.04 79.00 -33.52
N GLU A 286 19.64 77.84 -33.23
CA GLU A 286 20.48 77.53 -32.07
C GLU A 286 20.88 76.03 -32.13
N GLU A 287 22.18 75.79 -31.90
CA GLU A 287 22.86 74.67 -31.22
C GLU A 287 22.80 73.21 -31.74
N GLU A 288 23.93 72.83 -32.38
CA GLU A 288 24.85 71.72 -32.06
C GLU A 288 24.28 70.35 -31.61
N ASP A 289 24.46 69.29 -32.41
CA ASP A 289 25.63 68.41 -32.24
C ASP A 289 25.70 67.25 -33.27
N GLU A 290 26.80 67.25 -34.01
CA GLU A 290 27.65 66.13 -34.45
C GLU A 290 27.10 64.68 -34.55
N LYS A 291 27.02 64.14 -35.78
CA LYS A 291 27.99 63.17 -36.39
C LYS A 291 27.40 62.29 -37.51
N SER A 292 28.14 62.30 -38.62
CA SER A 292 28.36 61.22 -39.60
C SER A 292 27.16 60.61 -40.33
N VAL A 293 26.94 61.07 -41.57
CA VAL A 293 26.53 60.22 -42.69
C VAL A 293 27.78 59.93 -43.51
N ALA A 294 28.26 58.68 -43.46
CA ALA A 294 29.26 58.18 -44.40
C ALA A 294 28.71 56.97 -45.13
N ALA A 295 28.59 57.15 -46.45
CA ALA A 295 28.78 56.18 -47.52
C ALA A 295 28.25 54.74 -47.34
N TRP A 296 27.31 54.37 -48.20
CA TRP A 296 27.12 52.99 -48.62
C TRP A 296 28.45 52.36 -49.07
N PRO A 297 28.82 51.16 -48.60
CA PRO A 297 29.85 50.38 -49.25
C PRO A 297 29.23 49.48 -50.33
N ALA A 298 29.89 49.49 -51.48
CA ALA A 298 29.71 48.53 -52.55
C ALA A 298 29.97 47.10 -52.08
N LEU A 299 29.11 46.18 -52.51
CA LEU A 299 29.31 44.73 -52.39
C LEU A 299 30.39 44.29 -53.38
N GLU A 300 31.52 43.83 -52.83
CA GLU A 300 32.57 43.15 -53.58
C GLU A 300 32.35 41.63 -53.44
N LEU A 301 32.14 40.97 -54.59
CA LEU A 301 32.12 39.52 -54.71
C LEU A 301 33.54 38.96 -54.52
N VAL A 302 33.66 37.94 -53.68
CA VAL A 302 34.77 36.97 -53.78
C VAL A 302 34.18 35.57 -53.80
N GLU A 303 34.42 34.86 -54.89
CA GLU A 303 34.16 33.44 -55.07
C GLU A 303 35.30 32.57 -54.50
N LYS A 304 34.88 31.39 -54.00
CA LYS A 304 35.57 30.08 -53.95
C LYS A 304 36.81 29.87 -53.04
N ALA A 305 36.75 28.84 -52.20
CA ALA A 305 37.26 27.49 -52.52
C ALA A 305 36.93 26.45 -51.41
N GLU A 306 36.80 25.19 -51.83
CA GLU A 306 36.79 23.92 -51.08
C GLU A 306 38.11 23.79 -50.25
N ASP A 307 38.34 22.94 -49.25
CA ASP A 307 37.95 21.56 -48.99
C ASP A 307 38.50 21.11 -47.60
N GLU A 308 38.13 19.89 -47.18
CA GLU A 308 38.83 18.95 -46.26
C GLU A 308 38.77 19.10 -44.71
N ALA A 309 38.15 18.07 -44.10
CA ALA A 309 38.50 17.50 -42.79
C ALA A 309 39.75 16.59 -42.94
N PRO A 310 40.49 16.22 -41.87
CA PRO A 310 40.08 15.06 -41.05
C PRO A 310 40.56 15.06 -39.58
N ALA A 311 40.37 13.90 -38.94
CA ALA A 311 40.43 13.57 -37.52
C ALA A 311 41.78 13.03 -36.99
N ASP A 312 41.81 12.89 -35.65
CA ASP A 312 42.45 11.87 -34.77
C ASP A 312 43.97 11.71 -34.54
N GLU A 313 44.25 11.61 -33.22
CA GLU A 313 45.15 10.72 -32.45
C GLU A 313 46.70 10.80 -32.45
N ALA A 314 47.21 10.75 -31.20
CA ALA A 314 48.43 10.09 -30.66
C ALA A 314 49.84 10.66 -30.98
N ALA A 315 50.59 11.13 -29.96
CA ALA A 315 51.71 10.43 -29.26
C ALA A 315 53.04 10.54 -30.06
N GLU A 316 54.23 10.91 -29.56
CA GLU A 316 54.96 10.70 -28.29
C GLU A 316 56.25 11.58 -28.31
N GLU A 317 56.74 12.00 -27.11
CA GLU A 317 58.16 12.03 -26.63
C GLU A 317 59.21 13.00 -27.28
N GLU A 318 60.16 13.67 -26.60
CA GLU A 318 60.90 13.53 -25.31
C GLU A 318 61.42 14.90 -24.75
N GLU A 319 61.56 14.96 -23.41
CA GLU A 319 62.63 15.54 -22.53
C GLU A 319 63.09 17.03 -22.67
N GLU A 320 63.33 17.86 -21.62
CA GLU A 320 64.14 17.70 -20.39
C GLU A 320 63.78 18.77 -19.29
N GLU A 321 63.89 18.35 -18.02
CA GLU A 321 64.34 19.03 -16.77
C GLU A 321 63.63 20.21 -16.02
N GLU A 322 63.26 19.84 -14.78
CA GLU A 322 63.50 20.45 -13.44
C GLU A 322 62.65 21.61 -12.83
N ALA A 323 61.96 21.19 -11.74
CA ALA A 323 61.90 21.77 -10.40
C ALA A 323 61.02 23.00 -10.10
N GLN A 324 59.93 22.76 -9.36
CA GLN A 324 59.75 23.33 -8.01
C GLN A 324 58.58 22.70 -7.23
N GLN A 325 58.86 22.49 -5.94
CA GLN A 325 58.05 21.84 -4.92
C GLN A 325 56.87 22.74 -4.46
N GLY A 326 55.69 22.15 -4.28
CA GLY A 326 54.56 22.78 -3.58
C GLY A 326 54.26 22.06 -2.27
N PRO A 327 54.00 22.78 -1.16
CA PRO A 327 53.46 22.20 0.06
C PRO A 327 51.91 22.25 0.08
N GLU A 328 51.31 21.28 0.77
CA GLU A 328 49.89 21.19 1.14
C GLU A 328 49.37 22.43 1.87
N PRO A 329 48.08 22.76 1.73
CA PRO A 329 47.34 23.46 2.77
C PRO A 329 46.33 22.56 3.48
N ASP A 330 46.39 22.69 4.81
CA ASP A 330 45.47 22.27 5.84
C ASP A 330 43.99 22.57 5.53
N VAL A 331 43.15 21.64 6.00
CA VAL A 331 41.68 21.69 5.98
C VAL A 331 41.18 22.73 6.99
N PRO A 332 40.33 23.71 6.60
CA PRO A 332 39.64 24.56 7.55
C PRO A 332 38.27 24.01 7.95
N ASP A 333 38.06 24.01 9.26
CA ASP A 333 36.83 23.84 10.02
C ASP A 333 35.74 24.84 9.56
N PHE A 334 34.56 24.33 9.18
CA PHE A 334 33.44 25.19 8.75
C PHE A 334 32.50 25.46 9.92
N VAL A 335 32.76 26.57 10.61
CA VAL A 335 31.81 27.21 11.53
C VAL A 335 30.82 28.03 10.72
N ALA A 336 29.54 27.67 10.78
CA ALA A 336 28.45 28.41 10.15
C ALA A 336 28.21 29.74 10.89
N PRO A 337 28.13 30.90 10.19
CA PRO A 337 27.77 32.16 10.81
C PRO A 337 26.25 32.32 10.99
N GLU A 338 25.85 32.81 12.17
CA GLU A 338 24.51 33.32 12.49
C GLU A 338 24.12 34.50 11.58
N PRO A 339 22.87 34.59 11.09
CA PRO A 339 22.37 35.81 10.47
C PRO A 339 21.86 36.81 11.51
N GLU A 340 22.47 38.00 11.50
CA GLU A 340 21.97 39.21 12.17
C GLU A 340 20.62 39.64 11.57
N VAL A 341 19.60 39.69 12.43
CA VAL A 341 18.28 40.26 12.14
C VAL A 341 18.31 41.78 12.31
N PRO A 342 17.91 42.58 11.30
CA PRO A 342 17.71 44.01 11.49
C PRO A 342 16.45 44.29 12.33
N ASP A 343 16.66 45.13 13.35
CA ASP A 343 15.66 45.66 14.27
C ASP A 343 14.58 46.47 13.52
N PHE A 344 13.33 46.01 13.53
CA PHE A 344 12.19 46.78 13.01
C PHE A 344 11.35 47.31 14.17
N VAL A 345 11.43 48.63 14.34
CA VAL A 345 10.70 49.44 15.29
C VAL A 345 9.19 49.27 15.10
N ALA A 346 8.50 48.93 16.19
CA ALA A 346 7.05 48.86 16.25
C ALA A 346 6.39 50.24 16.02
N PRO A 347 5.31 50.33 15.22
CA PRO A 347 4.34 51.40 15.36
C PRO A 347 3.13 50.95 16.17
N ALA A 348 2.66 51.89 16.97
CA ALA A 348 1.52 51.79 17.85
C ALA A 348 0.18 51.65 17.11
N VAL A 349 -0.77 51.08 17.86
CA VAL A 349 -2.22 50.98 17.66
C VAL A 349 -2.85 52.19 16.94
N GLY A 350 -3.61 51.92 15.87
CA GLY A 350 -4.61 52.86 15.35
C GLY A 350 -5.08 52.61 13.92
N ALA A 351 -6.33 52.13 13.79
CA ALA A 351 -7.22 52.15 12.60
C ALA A 351 -7.01 51.11 11.47
N GLU A 352 -8.11 50.41 11.13
CA GLU A 352 -8.28 49.42 10.05
C GLU A 352 -8.10 50.02 8.64
N PRO A 353 -7.67 49.19 7.67
CA PRO A 353 -8.18 49.30 6.31
C PRO A 353 -8.71 47.97 5.75
N GLU A 354 -9.87 48.06 5.11
CA GLU A 354 -10.55 46.98 4.38
C GLU A 354 -9.71 46.46 3.19
N ARG A 355 -9.70 45.12 3.01
CA ARG A 355 -9.11 44.43 1.84
C ARG A 355 -10.19 44.09 0.81
N PRO A 356 -9.92 44.20 -0.51
CA PRO A 356 -10.93 43.92 -1.55
C PRO A 356 -11.20 42.42 -1.69
N LYS A 357 -12.49 42.07 -1.87
CA LYS A 357 -13.02 40.71 -1.86
C LYS A 357 -12.83 40.00 -3.20
N VAL A 358 -11.91 39.03 -3.19
CA VAL A 358 -11.68 38.04 -4.25
C VAL A 358 -12.94 37.18 -4.51
N ASP A 359 -13.88 37.11 -3.57
CA ASP A 359 -15.12 36.34 -3.67
C ASP A 359 -16.14 36.88 -4.70
N GLU A 360 -16.13 38.19 -4.99
CA GLU A 360 -17.02 38.76 -6.02
C GLU A 360 -16.60 38.38 -7.44
N LEU A 361 -15.29 38.16 -7.66
CA LEU A 361 -14.74 37.68 -8.93
C LEU A 361 -15.16 36.22 -9.20
N PHE A 362 -15.17 35.37 -8.17
CA PHE A 362 -15.64 33.99 -8.29
C PHE A 362 -17.16 33.84 -8.34
N ALA A 363 -17.92 34.82 -7.83
CA ALA A 363 -19.36 34.88 -8.03
C ALA A 363 -19.71 35.21 -9.49
N ARG A 364 -18.94 36.08 -10.14
CA ARG A 364 -19.16 36.47 -11.55
C ARG A 364 -18.85 35.37 -12.55
N ILE A 365 -17.87 34.51 -12.26
CA ILE A 365 -17.52 33.36 -13.11
C ILE A 365 -18.56 32.24 -12.97
N ARG A 366 -19.19 32.08 -11.80
CA ARG A 366 -20.26 31.09 -11.58
C ARG A 366 -21.60 31.50 -12.21
N ALA A 367 -21.88 32.80 -12.31
CA ALA A 367 -23.11 33.30 -12.95
C ALA A 367 -23.12 33.15 -14.49
N GLY A 368 -21.96 32.99 -15.14
CA GLY A 368 -21.86 32.87 -16.60
C GLY A 368 -21.97 31.46 -17.17
N ARG A 369 -22.23 30.43 -16.33
CA ARG A 369 -22.18 29.01 -16.76
C ARG A 369 -23.48 28.24 -16.54
N GLN A 370 -24.60 28.93 -16.30
CA GLN A 370 -25.92 28.33 -16.19
C GLN A 370 -26.94 29.15 -16.98
N GLU A 371 -27.09 28.86 -18.28
CA GLU A 371 -28.36 29.04 -18.98
C GLU A 371 -28.75 27.70 -19.65
N PRO A 372 -29.99 27.21 -19.46
CA PRO A 372 -30.44 25.91 -19.93
C PRO A 372 -30.99 25.96 -21.36
N VAL A 373 -30.73 24.91 -22.14
CA VAL A 373 -31.30 24.68 -23.47
C VAL A 373 -32.45 23.65 -23.36
N GLY A 374 -33.61 23.99 -23.94
CA GLY A 374 -34.78 23.12 -24.18
C GLY A 374 -35.96 23.45 -23.26
N GLU A 375 -37.20 23.67 -23.71
CA GLU A 375 -37.90 23.29 -24.93
C GLU A 375 -39.05 24.28 -25.25
N ALA A 376 -39.37 24.48 -26.53
CA ALA A 376 -40.72 24.90 -26.95
C ALA A 376 -41.03 24.35 -28.35
N ARG A 377 -41.96 23.40 -28.43
CA ARG A 377 -42.69 23.03 -29.65
C ARG A 377 -43.88 24.00 -29.82
N VAL A 378 -44.18 24.40 -31.06
CA VAL A 378 -45.50 24.27 -31.74
C VAL A 378 -45.47 24.97 -33.12
N ALA A 379 -45.80 24.16 -34.14
CA ALA A 379 -46.50 24.40 -35.41
C ALA A 379 -46.07 25.54 -36.39
N LEU A 380 -45.61 25.14 -37.58
CA LEU A 380 -46.37 25.27 -38.84
C LEU A 380 -45.68 24.48 -39.98
N ALA A 381 -46.46 23.75 -40.78
CA ALA A 381 -46.10 23.23 -42.11
C ALA A 381 -47.08 23.87 -43.13
N PRO A 382 -46.98 23.72 -44.48
CA PRO A 382 -46.00 22.99 -45.32
C PRO A 382 -45.54 23.66 -46.67
N GLU A 383 -44.46 23.10 -47.26
CA GLU A 383 -44.18 22.80 -48.71
C GLU A 383 -44.05 23.90 -49.83
N PRO A 384 -43.55 23.58 -51.07
CA PRO A 384 -42.49 22.61 -51.53
C PRO A 384 -41.60 23.16 -52.71
N ALA A 385 -40.60 22.39 -53.19
CA ALA A 385 -40.12 22.25 -54.60
C ALA A 385 -38.77 21.48 -54.64
N GLU A 386 -38.74 20.22 -55.10
CA GLU A 386 -38.37 19.72 -56.46
C GLU A 386 -36.84 19.59 -56.71
N GLU A 387 -36.35 18.34 -56.76
CA GLU A 387 -35.71 17.65 -57.92
C GLU A 387 -34.20 17.95 -58.04
N GLU A 388 -33.26 17.00 -58.11
CA GLU A 388 -33.03 15.99 -59.16
C GLU A 388 -31.93 14.98 -58.70
N LYS A 389 -31.93 13.76 -59.26
CA LYS A 389 -30.83 12.75 -59.25
C LYS A 389 -30.42 12.47 -60.72
N PRO A 390 -29.48 11.53 -60.99
CA PRO A 390 -28.00 11.55 -61.00
C PRO A 390 -27.48 11.45 -62.48
N PRO A 391 -26.20 11.13 -62.80
CA PRO A 391 -25.78 9.72 -62.91
C PRO A 391 -24.28 9.41 -62.67
N LYS A 392 -23.96 8.10 -62.63
CA LYS A 392 -22.63 7.46 -62.54
C LYS A 392 -21.99 7.23 -63.92
N ALA A 393 -20.65 7.19 -63.97
CA ALA A 393 -19.75 6.35 -64.81
C ALA A 393 -18.34 7.01 -64.87
N ASP A 394 -17.18 6.38 -64.98
CA ASP A 394 -16.67 5.03 -64.68
C ASP A 394 -15.12 5.11 -64.84
N VAL A 395 -14.37 4.38 -64.00
CA VAL A 395 -13.05 3.74 -64.26
C VAL A 395 -11.73 4.56 -64.31
N ALA A 396 -10.88 4.26 -63.29
CA ALA A 396 -9.45 3.84 -63.35
C ALA A 396 -8.39 4.67 -62.59
N ALA A 397 -7.98 4.10 -61.45
CA ALA A 397 -6.61 3.90 -60.96
C ALA A 397 -5.62 5.08 -60.89
N GLN A 398 -5.31 5.49 -59.66
CA GLN A 398 -3.93 5.51 -59.14
C GLN A 398 -3.91 5.59 -57.61
N VAL A 399 -2.89 4.96 -57.04
CA VAL A 399 -2.66 4.65 -55.62
C VAL A 399 -1.91 5.81 -54.96
N GLU A 400 -2.42 6.32 -53.84
CA GLU A 400 -1.64 6.99 -52.79
C GLU A 400 -2.18 6.49 -51.42
N PRO A 401 -1.31 6.11 -50.47
CA PRO A 401 -1.72 5.64 -49.15
C PRO A 401 -2.10 6.83 -48.26
N GLU A 402 -3.36 6.90 -47.84
CA GLU A 402 -3.84 7.76 -46.75
C GLU A 402 -3.37 7.22 -45.38
N PRO A 403 -3.17 8.11 -44.40
CA PRO A 403 -2.58 7.79 -43.11
C PRO A 403 -3.50 6.89 -42.27
N GLU A 404 -2.90 5.95 -41.53
CA GLU A 404 -3.59 5.12 -40.55
C GLU A 404 -4.35 6.01 -39.53
N PRO A 405 -5.62 5.71 -39.23
CA PRO A 405 -6.35 6.39 -38.17
C PRO A 405 -5.71 6.06 -36.82
N GLU A 406 -5.51 7.09 -36.00
CA GLU A 406 -5.16 6.96 -34.58
C GLU A 406 -6.05 5.90 -33.92
N PRO A 407 -5.50 5.00 -33.09
CA PRO A 407 -6.30 4.00 -32.42
C PRO A 407 -7.30 4.68 -31.49
N GLU A 408 -8.59 4.50 -31.78
CA GLU A 408 -9.67 4.77 -30.85
C GLU A 408 -9.36 4.10 -29.49
N PRO A 409 -9.67 4.75 -28.36
CA PRO A 409 -9.48 4.15 -27.04
C PRO A 409 -10.21 2.80 -27.02
N PRO A 410 -9.58 1.72 -26.51
CA PRO A 410 -10.20 0.41 -26.55
C PRO A 410 -11.54 0.47 -25.84
N SER A 411 -12.60 0.17 -26.59
CA SER A 411 -13.93 -0.07 -26.04
C SER A 411 -13.82 -1.13 -24.94
N PRO A 412 -14.50 -0.97 -23.79
CA PRO A 412 -14.35 -1.85 -22.65
C PRO A 412 -14.69 -3.28 -23.06
N VAL A 413 -13.69 -4.14 -22.96
CA VAL A 413 -13.85 -5.60 -23.08
C VAL A 413 -14.90 -6.01 -22.05
N PRO A 414 -15.96 -6.76 -22.40
CA PRO A 414 -16.92 -7.21 -21.39
C PRO A 414 -16.18 -8.05 -20.34
N LEU A 415 -16.11 -7.55 -19.11
CA LEU A 415 -15.49 -8.25 -17.99
C LEU A 415 -16.33 -9.50 -17.68
N THR A 416 -15.90 -10.66 -18.14
CA THR A 416 -16.54 -11.95 -17.86
C THR A 416 -15.94 -12.59 -16.62
N GLY A 417 -16.79 -12.97 -15.65
CA GLY A 417 -16.41 -13.68 -14.42
C GLY A 417 -16.16 -12.78 -13.21
N ASP A 418 -15.25 -13.22 -12.33
CA ASP A 418 -14.94 -12.61 -11.03
C ASP A 418 -14.39 -11.18 -11.09
N THR A 419 -13.63 -10.88 -12.14
CA THR A 419 -13.12 -9.53 -12.40
C THR A 419 -14.26 -8.54 -12.63
N GLY A 420 -15.34 -8.98 -13.28
CA GLY A 420 -16.55 -8.17 -13.46
C GLY A 420 -17.27 -7.86 -12.14
N LEU A 421 -17.27 -8.78 -11.18
CA LEU A 421 -17.84 -8.55 -9.85
C LEU A 421 -17.03 -7.52 -9.06
N LEU A 422 -15.69 -7.62 -9.10
CA LEU A 422 -14.78 -6.68 -8.44
C LEU A 422 -14.91 -5.27 -9.04
N SER A 423 -14.89 -5.15 -10.37
CA SER A 423 -15.04 -3.85 -11.04
C SER A 423 -16.38 -3.20 -10.75
N ARG A 424 -17.49 -3.95 -10.79
CA ARG A 424 -18.82 -3.41 -10.43
C ARG A 424 -18.87 -2.88 -9.01
N ARG A 425 -18.30 -3.61 -8.04
CA ARG A 425 -18.20 -3.12 -6.66
C ARG A 425 -17.41 -1.81 -6.61
N ASP A 426 -16.24 -1.78 -7.24
CA ASP A 426 -15.35 -0.64 -7.17
C ASP A 426 -15.95 0.62 -7.83
N GLU A 427 -16.67 0.44 -8.94
CA GLU A 427 -17.46 1.49 -9.61
C GLU A 427 -18.56 2.05 -8.70
N VAL A 428 -19.33 1.18 -8.02
CA VAL A 428 -20.40 1.60 -7.12
C VAL A 428 -19.84 2.28 -5.86
N LEU A 429 -18.74 1.78 -5.31
CA LEU A 429 -18.14 2.35 -4.10
C LEU A 429 -17.32 3.62 -4.35
N ALA A 430 -16.89 3.91 -5.58
CA ALA A 430 -16.09 5.09 -5.90
C ALA A 430 -16.73 6.43 -5.49
N PRO A 431 -17.98 6.76 -5.88
CA PRO A 431 -18.62 8.00 -5.45
C PRO A 431 -18.87 8.06 -3.94
N VAL A 432 -19.29 6.93 -3.33
CA VAL A 432 -19.54 6.81 -1.88
C VAL A 432 -18.26 7.10 -1.09
N ARG A 433 -17.13 6.57 -1.56
CA ARG A 433 -15.80 6.79 -0.97
C ARG A 433 -15.40 8.25 -1.00
N GLN A 434 -15.61 8.94 -2.12
CA GLN A 434 -15.25 10.36 -2.24
C GLN A 434 -16.04 11.24 -1.27
N GLU A 435 -17.36 11.02 -1.17
CA GLU A 435 -18.20 11.77 -0.24
C GLU A 435 -17.88 11.44 1.22
N LEU A 436 -17.69 10.16 1.54
CA LEU A 436 -17.30 9.73 2.88
C LEU A 436 -15.94 10.33 3.29
N LEU A 437 -14.95 10.33 2.39
CA LEU A 437 -13.66 10.96 2.64
C LEU A 437 -13.80 12.44 3.00
N ARG A 438 -14.70 13.16 2.31
CA ARG A 438 -14.96 14.57 2.58
C ARG A 438 -15.62 14.79 3.94
N ARG A 439 -16.49 13.87 4.38
CA ARG A 439 -17.12 13.90 5.71
C ARG A 439 -16.11 13.58 6.81
N CYS A 440 -15.35 12.49 6.67
CA CYS A 440 -14.32 12.11 7.64
C CYS A 440 -13.23 13.19 7.77
N LYS A 441 -12.82 13.83 6.68
CA LYS A 441 -11.86 14.96 6.72
C LYS A 441 -12.39 16.16 7.51
N ARG A 442 -13.71 16.42 7.47
CA ARG A 442 -14.35 17.47 8.26
C ARG A 442 -14.46 17.04 9.73
N ALA A 443 -14.95 15.84 10.00
CA ALA A 443 -15.04 15.29 11.36
C ALA A 443 -13.67 15.30 12.08
N LEU A 444 -12.60 14.86 11.42
CA LEU A 444 -11.23 14.93 11.99
C LEU A 444 -10.78 16.36 12.27
N GLN A 445 -11.15 17.31 11.41
CA GLN A 445 -10.79 18.69 11.61
C GLN A 445 -11.56 19.29 12.80
N ASP A 446 -12.82 18.93 12.97
CA ASP A 446 -13.65 19.37 14.09
C ASP A 446 -13.15 18.74 15.41
N GLU A 447 -12.88 17.43 15.43
CA GLU A 447 -12.26 16.75 16.59
C GLU A 447 -10.89 17.34 16.96
N GLN A 448 -10.05 17.62 15.95
CA GLN A 448 -8.75 18.26 16.16
C GLN A 448 -8.93 19.64 16.80
N ASN A 449 -9.84 20.46 16.29
CA ASN A 449 -10.11 21.80 16.82
C ASN A 449 -10.62 21.73 18.26
N GLU A 450 -11.53 20.81 18.56
CA GLU A 450 -12.06 20.62 19.91
C GLU A 450 -10.98 20.13 20.88
N LEU A 451 -10.11 19.21 20.46
CA LEU A 451 -9.00 18.73 21.28
C LEU A 451 -7.99 19.86 21.55
N LEU A 452 -7.62 20.64 20.54
CA LEU A 452 -6.71 21.78 20.71
C LEU A 452 -7.36 22.88 21.57
N ASP A 453 -8.66 23.11 21.44
CA ASP A 453 -9.39 24.03 22.33
C ASP A 453 -9.41 23.56 23.78
N ARG A 454 -9.59 22.26 24.03
CA ARG A 454 -9.50 21.68 25.37
C ARG A 454 -8.09 21.83 25.93
N LEU A 455 -7.08 21.51 25.13
CA LEU A 455 -5.67 21.66 25.51
C LEU A 455 -5.32 23.11 25.88
N ARG A 456 -5.86 24.10 25.18
CA ARG A 456 -5.71 25.54 25.51
C ARG A 456 -6.40 25.97 26.81
N ARG A 457 -7.51 25.31 27.17
CA ARG A 457 -8.32 25.66 28.36
C ARG A 457 -7.79 25.01 29.63
N GLU A 458 -7.25 23.80 29.51
CA GLU A 458 -6.68 23.07 30.64
C GLU A 458 -5.29 23.62 30.98
N ARG A 459 -5.15 24.13 32.20
CA ARG A 459 -3.87 24.65 32.71
C ARG A 459 -3.18 23.59 33.57
N GLY A 460 -1.96 23.22 33.20
CA GLY A 460 -1.12 22.31 33.98
C GLY A 460 -0.94 20.94 33.31
N ARG A 461 -0.57 19.94 34.11
CA ARG A 461 -0.31 18.58 33.61
C ARG A 461 -1.61 17.87 33.27
N THR A 462 -1.86 17.69 31.99
CA THR A 462 -3.07 17.06 31.43
C THR A 462 -2.78 15.61 31.06
N ASN A 463 -3.79 14.74 31.23
CA ASN A 463 -3.71 13.35 30.81
C ASN A 463 -4.72 13.08 29.67
N ALA A 464 -4.44 12.07 28.85
CA ALA A 464 -5.27 11.70 27.70
C ALA A 464 -6.73 11.41 28.08
N GLU A 465 -7.00 10.90 29.29
CA GLU A 465 -8.36 10.64 29.78
C GLU A 465 -9.17 11.91 30.08
N GLN A 466 -8.51 13.03 30.38
CA GLN A 466 -9.16 14.32 30.60
C GLN A 466 -9.43 15.02 29.27
N LEU A 467 -8.49 14.91 28.34
CA LEU A 467 -8.52 15.61 27.06
C LEU A 467 -9.33 14.91 25.97
N LEU A 468 -9.40 13.58 25.96
CA LEU A 468 -10.12 12.81 24.94
C LEU A 468 -11.50 12.40 25.46
N ALA A 469 -12.52 12.48 24.60
CA ALA A 469 -13.82 11.91 24.93
C ALA A 469 -13.69 10.38 25.14
N PRO A 470 -14.53 9.73 25.97
CA PRO A 470 -14.53 8.27 26.10
C PRO A 470 -14.65 7.58 24.74
N LEU A 471 -14.01 6.41 24.56
CA LEU A 471 -14.01 5.69 23.27
C LEU A 471 -15.43 5.41 22.80
N SER A 472 -16.34 5.00 23.70
CA SER A 472 -17.73 4.73 23.36
C SER A 472 -18.48 5.94 22.81
N ALA A 473 -18.21 7.14 23.34
CA ALA A 473 -18.80 8.39 22.83
C ALA A 473 -18.23 8.70 21.44
N GLN A 474 -16.91 8.64 21.29
CA GLN A 474 -16.25 8.86 20.00
C GLN A 474 -16.75 7.88 18.92
N VAL A 475 -16.90 6.60 19.26
CA VAL A 475 -17.45 5.58 18.35
C VAL A 475 -18.88 5.89 17.96
N THR A 476 -19.69 6.44 18.87
CA THR A 476 -21.07 6.83 18.57
C THR A 476 -21.10 7.99 17.59
N ASP A 477 -20.32 9.04 17.84
CA ASP A 477 -20.26 10.22 16.97
C ASP A 477 -19.73 9.86 15.58
N TRP A 478 -18.70 9.01 15.52
CA TRP A 478 -18.17 8.51 14.25
C TRP A 478 -19.11 7.55 13.53
N ALA A 479 -19.88 6.75 14.25
CA ALA A 479 -20.91 5.93 13.63
C ALA A 479 -21.92 6.79 12.87
N ASP A 480 -22.33 7.94 13.42
CA ASP A 480 -23.24 8.88 12.73
C ASP A 480 -22.59 9.50 11.48
N VAL A 481 -21.28 9.76 11.49
CA VAL A 481 -20.54 10.23 10.32
C VAL A 481 -20.48 9.17 9.21
N LEU A 482 -20.28 7.90 9.59
CA LEU A 482 -20.12 6.78 8.66
C LEU A 482 -21.47 6.25 8.13
N GLU A 483 -22.53 6.31 8.93
CA GLU A 483 -23.82 5.64 8.71
C GLU A 483 -24.36 5.82 7.28
N PRO A 484 -24.47 7.03 6.70
CA PRO A 484 -25.07 7.16 5.38
C PRO A 484 -24.28 6.46 4.27
N ALA A 485 -22.95 6.45 4.38
CA ALA A 485 -22.07 5.82 3.39
C ALA A 485 -21.97 4.30 3.60
N VAL A 486 -22.02 3.85 4.85
CA VAL A 486 -22.09 2.43 5.19
C VAL A 486 -23.42 1.84 4.72
N ASP A 487 -24.53 2.55 4.90
CA ASP A 487 -25.85 2.14 4.41
C ASP A 487 -25.88 1.99 2.89
N GLU A 488 -25.31 2.95 2.16
CA GLU A 488 -25.21 2.89 0.71
C GLU A 488 -24.34 1.72 0.22
N ALA A 489 -23.16 1.53 0.82
CA ALA A 489 -22.27 0.41 0.49
C ALA A 489 -22.89 -0.96 0.83
N TYR A 490 -23.55 -1.05 1.99
CA TYR A 490 -24.25 -2.25 2.44
C TYR A 490 -25.42 -2.59 1.51
N GLY A 491 -26.26 -1.61 1.18
CA GLY A 491 -27.38 -1.76 0.24
C GLY A 491 -26.92 -2.15 -1.16
N ALA A 492 -25.82 -1.56 -1.65
CA ALA A 492 -25.19 -1.96 -2.90
C ALA A 492 -24.71 -3.42 -2.90
N GLY A 493 -24.14 -3.88 -1.78
CA GLY A 493 -23.75 -5.27 -1.59
C GLY A 493 -24.97 -6.21 -1.60
N ARG A 494 -26.05 -5.82 -0.92
CA ARG A 494 -27.30 -6.60 -0.88
C ARG A 494 -27.91 -6.78 -2.28
N GLY A 495 -27.96 -5.70 -3.05
CA GLY A 495 -28.53 -5.70 -4.41
C GLY A 495 -27.63 -6.34 -5.47
N SER A 496 -26.37 -6.65 -5.16
CA SER A 496 -25.42 -7.19 -6.14
C SER A 496 -25.78 -8.57 -6.70
N GLN A 497 -26.59 -9.35 -5.98
CA GLN A 497 -27.00 -10.71 -6.36
C GLN A 497 -28.36 -10.77 -7.07
N THR A 498 -29.17 -9.69 -6.98
CA THR A 498 -30.52 -9.66 -7.55
C THR A 498 -30.55 -8.63 -8.67
N ALA A 499 -31.06 -9.00 -9.84
CA ALA A 499 -31.21 -8.11 -10.99
C ALA A 499 -32.26 -6.99 -10.79
N ASP A 500 -32.79 -6.83 -9.57
CA ASP A 500 -33.90 -5.94 -9.24
C ASP A 500 -33.47 -4.79 -8.30
N GLU A 501 -34.16 -3.67 -8.46
CA GLU A 501 -33.75 -2.28 -8.18
C GLU A 501 -33.28 -1.95 -6.75
N GLN A 502 -32.61 -0.80 -6.65
CA GLN A 502 -32.06 -0.11 -5.47
C GLN A 502 -32.64 -0.54 -4.11
N HIS A 503 -31.92 -1.40 -3.39
CA HIS A 503 -32.28 -1.76 -2.02
C HIS A 503 -31.84 -0.67 -1.05
N THR A 504 -32.80 0.13 -0.58
CA THR A 504 -32.62 1.18 0.44
C THR A 504 -32.66 0.58 1.85
N GLU A 505 -31.97 -0.53 2.06
CA GLU A 505 -31.93 -1.15 3.38
C GLU A 505 -30.72 -0.66 4.18
N SER A 506 -31.01 -0.09 5.34
CA SER A 506 -30.01 0.42 6.27
C SER A 506 -29.20 -0.73 6.89
N ALA A 507 -27.91 -0.49 7.09
CA ALA A 507 -27.03 -1.44 7.72
C ALA A 507 -27.39 -1.60 9.21
N PRO A 508 -27.20 -2.80 9.80
CA PRO A 508 -27.39 -2.97 11.23
C PRO A 508 -26.50 -2.00 12.03
N ARG A 509 -27.06 -1.23 12.97
CA ARG A 509 -26.31 -0.22 13.75
C ARG A 509 -25.03 -0.77 14.39
N ARG A 510 -25.04 -2.03 14.86
CA ARG A 510 -23.86 -2.74 15.40
C ARG A 510 -22.70 -2.85 14.40
N LEU A 511 -22.99 -2.99 13.11
CA LEU A 511 -21.98 -3.02 12.04
C LEU A 511 -21.35 -1.64 11.90
N VAL A 512 -22.17 -0.60 11.82
CA VAL A 512 -21.70 0.79 11.69
C VAL A 512 -20.82 1.17 12.88
N SER A 513 -21.25 0.89 14.11
CA SER A 513 -20.46 1.14 15.32
C SER A 513 -19.16 0.34 15.35
N GLY A 514 -19.18 -0.94 14.95
CA GLY A 514 -17.95 -1.74 14.88
C GLY A 514 -16.95 -1.22 13.84
N LEU A 515 -17.43 -0.77 12.68
CA LEU A 515 -16.58 -0.15 11.65
C LEU A 515 -16.03 1.21 12.10
N ALA A 516 -16.84 2.01 12.80
CA ALA A 516 -16.39 3.26 13.42
C ALA A 516 -15.29 3.01 14.45
N GLU A 517 -15.45 2.01 15.32
CA GLU A 517 -14.44 1.62 16.31
C GLU A 517 -13.11 1.22 15.66
N VAL A 518 -13.16 0.39 14.61
CA VAL A 518 -11.95 0.00 13.85
C VAL A 518 -11.27 1.21 13.20
N LEU A 519 -12.05 2.20 12.73
CA LEU A 519 -11.51 3.40 12.10
C LEU A 519 -10.83 4.35 13.09
N VAL A 520 -11.43 4.58 14.26
CA VAL A 520 -10.96 5.62 15.21
C VAL A 520 -9.88 5.13 16.16
N THR A 521 -9.86 3.83 16.50
CA THR A 521 -8.98 3.27 17.52
C THR A 521 -7.49 3.50 17.23
N PRO A 522 -6.97 3.26 16.01
CA PRO A 522 -5.53 3.44 15.74
C PRO A 522 -5.06 4.90 15.90
N LEU A 523 -5.87 5.88 15.45
CA LEU A 523 -5.55 7.29 15.66
C LEU A 523 -5.59 7.65 17.15
N ARG A 524 -6.62 7.16 17.86
CA ARG A 524 -6.78 7.40 19.29
C ARG A 524 -5.60 6.86 20.10
N GLU A 525 -5.14 5.64 19.83
CA GLU A 525 -3.97 5.05 20.50
C GLU A 525 -2.70 5.89 20.28
N ARG A 526 -2.48 6.37 19.05
CA ARG A 526 -1.35 7.26 18.73
C ARG A 526 -1.46 8.60 19.46
N LEU A 527 -2.66 9.16 19.60
CA LEU A 527 -2.89 10.38 20.37
C LEU A 527 -2.65 10.17 21.87
N VAL A 528 -3.17 9.07 22.44
CA VAL A 528 -2.93 8.70 23.85
C VAL A 528 -1.43 8.56 24.12
N SER A 529 -0.70 7.86 23.26
CA SER A 529 0.75 7.72 23.36
C SER A 529 1.47 9.07 23.28
N THR A 530 1.06 9.92 22.34
CA THR A 530 1.66 11.26 22.16
C THR A 530 1.44 12.14 23.39
N LEU A 531 0.21 12.16 23.93
CA LEU A 531 -0.14 12.90 25.15
C LEU A 531 0.56 12.34 26.40
N GLY A 532 0.76 11.02 26.48
CA GLY A 532 1.44 10.37 27.61
C GLY A 532 2.97 10.54 27.63
N SER A 533 3.58 10.78 26.46
CA SER A 533 5.04 10.93 26.30
C SER A 533 5.58 12.32 26.63
N ALA A 534 4.72 13.30 26.89
CA ALA A 534 5.13 14.68 27.08
C ALA A 534 5.55 14.94 28.54
N GLU A 535 6.72 15.56 28.71
CA GLU A 535 7.31 15.86 30.01
C GLU A 535 7.52 17.37 30.14
N GLY A 536 7.26 17.92 31.33
CA GLY A 536 7.27 19.35 31.59
C GLY A 536 5.88 19.86 31.97
N ASP A 537 5.77 21.16 32.23
CA ASP A 537 4.53 21.84 32.63
C ASP A 537 4.48 23.25 32.00
N GLY A 538 3.27 23.79 31.80
CA GLY A 538 3.08 25.19 31.39
C GLY A 538 2.94 25.41 29.87
N ALA A 539 3.15 26.66 29.44
CA ALA A 539 2.83 27.09 28.07
C ALA A 539 3.73 26.46 26.98
N GLU A 540 4.98 26.12 27.32
CA GLU A 540 5.90 25.45 26.40
C GLU A 540 5.43 24.02 26.08
N LEU A 541 5.02 23.27 27.10
CA LEU A 541 4.43 21.93 26.93
C LEU A 541 3.14 21.98 26.10
N GLU A 542 2.27 22.96 26.37
CA GLU A 542 1.03 23.15 25.61
C GLU A 542 1.30 23.39 24.11
N ALA A 543 2.28 24.25 23.79
CA ALA A 543 2.67 24.54 22.42
C ALA A 543 3.27 23.31 21.72
N GLU A 544 4.12 22.55 22.42
CA GLU A 544 4.71 21.30 21.93
C GLU A 544 3.64 20.23 21.66
N LEU A 545 2.75 20.00 22.62
CA LEU A 545 1.63 19.06 22.50
C LEU A 545 0.69 19.47 21.36
N SER A 546 0.38 20.76 21.24
CA SER A 546 -0.44 21.29 20.14
C SER A 546 0.20 21.00 18.77
N ALA A 547 1.52 21.21 18.65
CA ALA A 547 2.25 20.92 17.42
C ALA A 547 2.26 19.41 17.10
N ARG A 548 2.49 18.55 18.09
CA ARG A 548 2.54 17.08 17.94
C ARG A 548 1.17 16.50 17.61
N VAL A 549 0.12 16.87 18.35
CA VAL A 549 -1.28 16.49 18.05
C VAL A 549 -1.65 16.98 16.65
N GLY A 550 -1.30 18.22 16.33
CA GLY A 550 -1.45 18.81 15.00
C GLY A 550 -0.84 17.95 13.90
N ALA A 551 0.39 17.49 14.10
CA ALA A 551 1.10 16.62 13.17
C ALA A 551 0.41 15.26 13.01
N ARG A 552 -0.06 14.62 14.10
CA ARG A 552 -0.74 13.31 14.04
C ARG A 552 -2.04 13.35 13.24
N TYR A 553 -2.87 14.37 13.42
CA TYR A 553 -4.08 14.53 12.62
C TYR A 553 -3.77 14.80 11.13
N ARG A 554 -2.75 15.61 10.83
CA ARG A 554 -2.33 15.87 9.45
C ARG A 554 -1.82 14.61 8.75
N GLU A 555 -0.96 13.85 9.44
CA GLU A 555 -0.42 12.57 8.99
C GLU A 555 -1.56 11.59 8.68
N TRP A 556 -2.48 11.39 9.63
CA TRP A 556 -3.63 10.52 9.46
C TRP A 556 -4.53 10.93 8.29
N ARG A 557 -4.83 12.23 8.19
CA ARG A 557 -5.68 12.79 7.13
C ARG A 557 -5.07 12.65 5.73
N ALA A 558 -3.74 12.69 5.63
CA ALA A 558 -3.02 12.65 4.37
C ALA A 558 -2.67 11.24 3.90
N GLN A 559 -2.31 10.33 4.82
CA GLN A 559 -1.71 9.03 4.48
C GLN A 559 -2.64 7.84 4.76
N GLU A 560 -3.37 7.86 5.87
CA GLU A 560 -4.10 6.66 6.36
C GLU A 560 -5.58 6.68 5.99
N LEU A 561 -6.20 7.87 6.04
CA LEU A 561 -7.67 7.99 6.01
C LEU A 561 -8.29 7.38 4.74
N GLU A 562 -7.69 7.61 3.58
CA GLU A 562 -8.22 7.13 2.30
C GLU A 562 -8.29 5.61 2.23
N TYR A 563 -7.22 4.94 2.65
CA TYR A 563 -7.16 3.50 2.68
C TYR A 563 -8.15 2.90 3.69
N ARG A 564 -8.23 3.47 4.89
CA ARG A 564 -9.15 3.01 5.95
C ARG A 564 -10.62 3.19 5.58
N VAL A 565 -10.96 4.31 4.93
CA VAL A 565 -12.32 4.50 4.39
C VAL A 565 -12.63 3.45 3.33
N GLY A 566 -11.65 3.10 2.49
CA GLY A 566 -11.79 1.99 1.56
C GLY A 566 -12.07 0.64 2.25
N ASP A 567 -11.40 0.36 3.36
CA ASP A 567 -11.61 -0.86 4.15
C ASP A 567 -13.02 -0.93 4.74
N VAL A 568 -13.48 0.17 5.33
CA VAL A 568 -14.82 0.31 5.91
C VAL A 568 -15.90 0.02 4.86
N LEU A 569 -15.79 0.63 3.68
CA LEU A 569 -16.77 0.45 2.62
C LEU A 569 -16.73 -0.94 1.99
N ALA A 570 -15.53 -1.52 1.80
CA ALA A 570 -15.39 -2.88 1.30
C ALA A 570 -15.99 -3.91 2.27
N ALA A 571 -15.76 -3.75 3.57
CA ALA A 571 -16.35 -4.59 4.61
C ALA A 571 -17.88 -4.45 4.68
N ALA A 572 -18.40 -3.23 4.60
CA ALA A 572 -19.84 -2.96 4.56
C ALA A 572 -20.50 -3.61 3.35
N TYR A 573 -19.89 -3.47 2.17
CA TYR A 573 -20.35 -4.10 0.93
C TYR A 573 -20.35 -5.63 1.05
N ALA A 574 -19.23 -6.23 1.45
CA ALA A 574 -19.13 -7.68 1.62
C ALA A 574 -20.16 -8.21 2.63
N ARG A 575 -20.41 -7.46 3.71
CA ARG A 575 -21.46 -7.80 4.67
C ARG A 575 -22.86 -7.72 4.06
N GLY A 576 -23.12 -6.75 3.20
CA GLY A 576 -24.37 -6.65 2.43
C GLY A 576 -24.59 -7.88 1.54
N VAL A 577 -23.56 -8.31 0.81
CA VAL A 577 -23.61 -9.53 -0.01
C VAL A 577 -23.88 -10.76 0.86
N TYR A 578 -23.21 -10.88 2.01
CA TYR A 578 -23.40 -11.99 2.95
C TYR A 578 -24.83 -12.06 3.51
N ASP A 579 -25.40 -10.91 3.85
CA ASP A 579 -26.73 -10.82 4.45
C ASP A 579 -27.85 -11.09 3.41
N ALA A 580 -27.61 -10.77 2.14
CA ALA A 580 -28.53 -11.07 1.04
C ALA A 580 -28.51 -12.53 0.56
N ALA A 581 -27.39 -13.25 0.72
CA ALA A 581 -27.28 -14.65 0.32
C ALA A 581 -28.32 -15.52 1.08
N PRO A 582 -29.04 -16.46 0.44
CA PRO A 582 -30.00 -17.33 1.14
C PRO A 582 -29.35 -18.18 2.25
N GLU A 583 -30.12 -18.57 3.28
CA GLU A 583 -29.62 -19.53 4.28
C GLU A 583 -29.26 -20.87 3.62
N GLY A 584 -28.10 -21.43 3.95
CA GLY A 584 -27.60 -22.67 3.38
C GLY A 584 -26.94 -22.57 2.01
N SER A 585 -26.86 -21.37 1.40
CA SER A 585 -26.12 -21.18 0.14
C SER A 585 -24.62 -21.40 0.33
N GLN A 586 -23.96 -21.93 -0.70
CA GLN A 586 -22.50 -21.95 -0.76
C GLN A 586 -21.98 -20.56 -1.17
N LEU A 587 -21.04 -20.03 -0.40
CA LEU A 587 -20.36 -18.76 -0.65
C LEU A 587 -18.94 -19.05 -1.11
N ARG A 588 -18.49 -18.40 -2.17
CA ARG A 588 -17.11 -18.46 -2.63
C ARG A 588 -16.41 -17.13 -2.37
N TRP A 589 -15.17 -17.21 -1.93
CA TRP A 589 -14.30 -16.05 -1.77
C TRP A 589 -13.73 -15.66 -3.13
N VAL A 590 -13.73 -14.37 -3.44
CA VAL A 590 -13.20 -13.83 -4.69
C VAL A 590 -12.02 -12.92 -4.35
N PRO A 591 -10.78 -13.38 -4.57
CA PRO A 591 -9.58 -12.59 -4.33
C PRO A 591 -9.55 -11.33 -5.19
N ALA A 592 -9.16 -10.20 -4.61
CA ALA A 592 -8.98 -8.95 -5.37
C ALA A 592 -7.91 -9.10 -6.46
N GLN A 593 -6.83 -9.80 -6.10
CA GLN A 593 -5.74 -10.18 -6.97
C GLN A 593 -5.14 -11.47 -6.44
N VAL A 594 -5.08 -12.50 -7.28
CA VAL A 594 -4.50 -13.79 -6.92
C VAL A 594 -3.01 -13.63 -6.62
N GLY A 595 -2.53 -14.25 -5.54
CA GLY A 595 -1.14 -14.18 -5.10
C GLY A 595 -0.77 -12.95 -4.27
N GLN A 596 -1.72 -12.03 -4.03
CA GLN A 596 -1.48 -10.85 -3.19
C GLN A 596 -1.59 -11.15 -1.69
N CYS A 597 -2.44 -12.12 -1.32
CA CYS A 597 -2.70 -12.48 0.07
C CYS A 597 -2.92 -14.00 0.19
N PRO A 598 -2.06 -14.73 0.93
CA PRO A 598 -2.22 -16.16 1.15
C PRO A 598 -3.59 -16.52 1.73
N ASP A 599 -4.07 -15.77 2.72
CA ASP A 599 -5.38 -16.06 3.35
C ASP A 599 -6.54 -15.89 2.37
N ALA A 600 -6.47 -14.91 1.47
CA ALA A 600 -7.51 -14.70 0.46
C ALA A 600 -7.49 -15.81 -0.60
N ASP A 601 -6.31 -16.25 -1.00
CA ASP A 601 -6.13 -17.34 -1.96
C ASP A 601 -6.61 -18.68 -1.36
N ASP A 602 -6.25 -18.98 -0.11
CA ASP A 602 -6.68 -20.17 0.61
C ASP A 602 -8.21 -20.20 0.79
N ASN A 603 -8.82 -19.06 1.14
CA ASN A 603 -10.27 -18.96 1.25
C ASN A 603 -11.00 -19.10 -0.09
N ALA A 604 -10.33 -18.87 -1.21
CA ALA A 604 -10.92 -19.03 -2.54
C ALA A 604 -10.90 -20.48 -3.04
N LEU A 605 -10.15 -21.38 -2.40
CA LEU A 605 -10.02 -22.77 -2.82
C LEU A 605 -11.31 -23.58 -2.65
N GLU A 606 -12.07 -23.32 -1.59
CA GLU A 606 -13.26 -24.11 -1.24
C GLU A 606 -14.47 -23.19 -0.94
N PRO A 607 -15.61 -23.38 -1.65
CA PRO A 607 -16.86 -22.76 -1.27
C PRO A 607 -17.27 -23.18 0.14
N THR A 608 -17.77 -22.22 0.91
CA THR A 608 -18.12 -22.39 2.32
C THR A 608 -19.60 -22.10 2.51
N THR A 609 -20.26 -22.92 3.34
CA THR A 609 -21.70 -22.73 3.61
C THR A 609 -21.93 -21.42 4.37
N ARG A 610 -22.94 -20.64 4.01
CA ARG A 610 -23.31 -19.42 4.75
C ARG A 610 -23.54 -19.76 6.23
N GLY A 611 -22.75 -19.13 7.11
CA GLY A 611 -22.80 -19.34 8.56
C GLY A 611 -21.63 -20.15 9.12
N SER A 612 -20.90 -20.87 8.27
CA SER A 612 -19.58 -21.44 8.63
C SER A 612 -18.44 -20.46 8.34
N THR A 613 -17.26 -20.77 8.89
CA THR A 613 -16.02 -20.02 8.65
C THR A 613 -15.28 -20.59 7.45
N PHE A 614 -14.66 -19.71 6.65
CA PHE A 614 -13.72 -20.10 5.60
C PHE A 614 -12.45 -20.75 6.20
N PRO A 615 -11.59 -21.41 5.39
CA PRO A 615 -10.39 -22.11 5.85
C PRO A 615 -9.50 -21.32 6.82
N THR A 616 -9.32 -20.01 6.62
CA THR A 616 -8.50 -19.17 7.52
C THR A 616 -9.26 -18.64 8.75
N GLY A 617 -10.51 -19.07 8.94
CA GLY A 617 -11.31 -18.80 10.14
C GLY A 617 -12.25 -17.58 10.05
N GLN A 618 -12.12 -16.74 9.02
CA GLN A 618 -13.02 -15.59 8.83
C GLN A 618 -14.35 -16.04 8.21
N PRO A 619 -15.49 -15.44 8.61
CA PRO A 619 -16.80 -15.76 8.01
C PRO A 619 -17.06 -15.02 6.69
N LEU A 620 -16.39 -13.88 6.46
CA LEU A 620 -16.50 -13.03 5.27
C LEU A 620 -15.29 -12.07 5.17
N PRO A 621 -15.00 -11.47 4.00
CA PRO A 621 -13.97 -10.45 3.83
C PRO A 621 -14.26 -9.17 4.63
N PRO A 622 -13.24 -8.47 5.13
CA PRO A 622 -11.81 -8.61 4.83
C PRO A 622 -11.08 -9.67 5.68
N ALA A 623 -10.05 -10.30 5.12
CA ALA A 623 -9.15 -11.19 5.87
C ALA A 623 -8.16 -10.41 6.78
N HIS A 624 -7.73 -9.24 6.31
CA HIS A 624 -6.80 -8.32 6.99
C HIS A 624 -7.10 -6.87 6.57
N PRO A 625 -6.57 -5.85 7.29
CA PRO A 625 -6.64 -4.45 6.83
C PRO A 625 -6.11 -4.31 5.41
N GLY A 626 -6.82 -3.58 4.54
CA GLY A 626 -6.50 -3.48 3.11
C GLY A 626 -7.04 -4.53 2.18
N CYS A 627 -7.63 -5.61 2.70
CA CYS A 627 -8.19 -6.65 1.86
C CYS A 627 -9.35 -6.06 1.03
N ARG A 628 -9.24 -6.19 -0.30
CA ARG A 628 -10.26 -5.75 -1.28
C ARG A 628 -10.97 -6.95 -1.90
N CYS A 629 -11.00 -8.08 -1.22
CA CYS A 629 -11.71 -9.26 -1.70
C CYS A 629 -13.23 -9.07 -1.59
N LEU A 630 -13.99 -9.89 -2.30
CA LEU A 630 -15.44 -9.96 -2.17
C LEU A 630 -15.86 -11.41 -1.94
N ILE A 631 -17.13 -11.59 -1.60
CA ILE A 631 -17.77 -12.90 -1.62
C ILE A 631 -18.86 -12.89 -2.68
N ALA A 632 -19.14 -14.05 -3.25
CA ALA A 632 -20.26 -14.27 -4.14
C ALA A 632 -20.94 -15.58 -3.77
N VAL A 633 -22.21 -15.74 -4.15
CA VAL A 633 -22.84 -17.06 -4.10
C VAL A 633 -22.21 -17.93 -5.17
N ALA A 634 -21.82 -19.15 -4.81
CA ALA A 634 -21.33 -20.12 -5.78
C ALA A 634 -22.50 -20.55 -6.67
N ASP A 635 -22.28 -20.51 -7.99
CA ASP A 635 -23.26 -21.02 -8.94
C ASP A 635 -23.48 -22.51 -8.64
N THR A 636 -24.72 -22.89 -8.34
CA THR A 636 -25.12 -24.30 -8.28
C THR A 636 -25.17 -24.81 -9.71
N ASP A 637 -24.18 -25.59 -10.13
CA ASP A 637 -24.25 -26.43 -11.33
C ASP A 637 -25.41 -27.43 -11.26
#